data_AF-A0A419GXL9-F1
#
_entry.id   AF-A0A419GXL9-F1
#
_cell.length_a   1.000
_cell.length_b   1.000
_cell.length_c   1.000
_cell.angle_alpha   90.00
_cell.angle_beta   90.00
_cell.angle_gamma   90.00
#
_symmetry.space_group_name_H-M   'P 1'
#
loop_
_entity.id
_entity.type
_entity.pdbx_description
1 polymer ?
#
loop_
_entity_poly.entity_id
_entity_poly.type
_entity_poly.pdbx_seq_one_letter_code
_entity_poly.pdbx_strand_id
1 'polypeptide(L)'
;MNYLSMLRNIIVLFFVVPVLFACTEDRKAKVAGSSKDKDAIASHMASLNMQHITEPTAAPDFELATVTGKKVRLSEYRGKAVLLSFWATW
;
A
#
# COMPACT_ATOMS: atom_id res chain seq x y z
N MET A 1 18.11 32.72 -39.75
CA MET A 1 18.35 33.65 -38.63
C MET A 1 17.10 34.51 -38.34
N ASN A 2 15.97 33.89 -37.97
CA ASN A 2 14.82 34.55 -37.31
C ASN A 2 14.13 33.58 -36.32
N TYR A 3 14.75 32.41 -36.13
CA TYR A 3 14.36 31.39 -35.17
C TYR A 3 14.45 31.93 -33.75
N LEU A 4 15.37 32.86 -33.47
CA LEU A 4 15.61 33.39 -32.13
C LEU A 4 14.40 34.16 -31.55
N SER A 5 13.59 34.80 -32.40
CA SER A 5 12.36 35.50 -31.97
C SER A 5 11.16 34.54 -31.87
N MET A 6 11.04 33.57 -32.79
CA MET A 6 10.05 32.50 -32.71
C MET A 6 10.27 31.60 -31.49
N LEU A 7 11.55 31.37 -31.16
CA LEU A 7 12.02 30.65 -29.99
C LEU A 7 11.63 31.37 -28.72
N ARG A 8 11.74 32.71 -28.65
CA ARG A 8 11.27 33.48 -27.49
C ARG A 8 9.76 33.32 -27.24
N ASN A 9 8.93 33.31 -28.29
CA ASN A 9 7.47 33.21 -28.15
C ASN A 9 6.99 31.78 -27.83
N ILE A 10 7.65 30.76 -28.40
CA ILE A 10 7.45 29.36 -28.04
C ILE A 10 7.91 29.13 -26.59
N ILE A 11 9.03 29.71 -26.17
CA ILE A 11 9.50 29.66 -24.78
C ILE A 11 8.46 30.26 -23.83
N VAL A 12 7.89 31.44 -24.14
CA VAL A 12 6.84 32.04 -23.28
C VAL A 12 5.60 31.14 -23.20
N LEU A 13 5.14 30.57 -24.31
CA LEU A 13 3.97 29.66 -24.30
C LEU A 13 4.25 28.35 -23.57
N PHE A 14 5.45 27.77 -23.71
CA PHE A 14 5.80 26.52 -23.06
C PHE A 14 6.06 26.67 -21.56
N PHE A 15 6.45 27.85 -21.08
CA PHE A 15 6.71 28.08 -19.66
C PHE A 15 5.53 28.70 -18.89
N VAL A 16 4.66 29.47 -19.55
CA VAL A 16 3.52 30.12 -18.87
C VAL A 16 2.29 29.19 -18.78
N VAL A 17 2.07 28.33 -19.77
CA VAL A 17 0.92 27.41 -19.78
C VAL A 17 1.00 26.30 -18.71
N PRO A 18 2.15 25.68 -18.41
CA PRO A 18 2.26 24.71 -17.32
C PRO A 18 2.12 25.36 -15.94
N VAL A 19 2.52 26.62 -15.78
CA VAL A 19 2.39 27.36 -14.52
C VAL A 19 0.91 27.65 -14.21
N LEU A 20 0.09 27.89 -15.24
CA LEU A 20 -1.37 28.00 -15.09
C LEU A 20 -2.02 26.64 -14.81
N PHE A 21 -1.54 25.55 -15.41
CA PHE A 21 -1.98 24.18 -15.10
C PHE A 21 -1.54 23.70 -13.71
N ALA A 22 -0.44 24.22 -13.18
CA ALA A 22 0.07 23.87 -11.85
C ALA A 22 -0.78 24.44 -10.69
N CYS A 23 -1.79 25.28 -10.98
CA CYS A 23 -2.75 25.76 -9.97
C CYS A 23 -4.15 25.14 -10.06
N THR A 24 -4.35 24.07 -10.83
CA THR A 24 -5.56 23.25 -10.73
C THR A 24 -5.21 21.80 -10.36
N GLU A 25 -5.71 21.38 -9.20
CA GLU A 25 -5.88 20.00 -8.68
C GLU A 25 -4.87 19.45 -7.65
N ASP A 26 -5.33 19.65 -6.40
CA ASP A 26 -5.32 18.79 -5.22
C ASP A 26 -4.03 18.46 -4.46
N ARG A 27 -4.03 18.94 -3.20
CA ARG A 27 -3.13 18.49 -2.14
C ARG A 27 -3.41 17.03 -1.79
N LYS A 28 -2.82 16.10 -2.56
CA LYS A 28 -2.56 14.75 -2.03
C LYS A 28 -1.57 14.90 -0.89
N ALA A 29 -2.07 14.91 0.34
CA ALA A 29 -1.26 14.81 1.54
C ALA A 29 -0.30 13.60 1.39
N LYS A 30 0.96 13.91 1.08
CA LYS A 30 2.02 12.94 0.90
C LYS A 30 2.51 12.58 2.30
N VAL A 31 2.11 11.41 2.81
CA VAL A 31 2.75 10.80 3.97
C VAL A 31 4.22 10.58 3.60
N ALA A 32 5.08 11.48 4.05
CA ALA A 32 6.51 11.44 3.85
C ALA A 32 7.13 10.38 4.77
N GLY A 33 7.07 9.11 4.36
CA GLY A 33 7.89 8.06 4.93
C GLY A 33 9.16 7.88 4.12
N SER A 34 10.29 8.34 4.66
CA SER A 34 11.67 8.18 4.17
C SER A 34 11.96 6.75 3.70
N SER A 35 12.62 6.59 2.55
CA SER A 35 12.79 5.32 1.83
C SER A 35 14.11 4.57 2.10
N LYS A 36 14.96 5.01 3.04
CA LYS A 36 16.20 4.27 3.38
C LYS A 36 16.03 3.27 4.52
N ASP A 37 15.14 3.55 5.46
CA ASP A 37 14.93 2.68 6.63
C ASP A 37 13.88 1.59 6.38
N LYS A 38 13.03 1.77 5.36
CA LYS A 38 11.97 0.82 4.99
C LYS A 38 12.53 -0.51 4.50
N ASP A 39 13.64 -0.49 3.76
CA ASP A 39 14.26 -1.69 3.21
C ASP A 39 14.95 -2.51 4.30
N ALA A 40 15.63 -1.84 5.23
CA ALA A 40 16.21 -2.48 6.39
C ALA A 40 15.13 -3.13 7.27
N ILE A 41 14.07 -2.39 7.60
CA ILE A 41 12.96 -2.92 8.41
C ILE A 41 12.24 -4.08 7.69
N ALA A 42 12.01 -3.97 6.38
CA ALA A 42 11.40 -5.04 5.59
C ALA A 42 12.24 -6.33 5.60
N SER A 43 13.57 -6.22 5.49
CA SER A 43 14.48 -7.37 5.59
C SER A 43 14.45 -8.02 6.96
N HIS A 44 14.35 -7.23 8.04
CA HIS A 44 14.24 -7.77 9.40
C HIS A 44 12.89 -8.46 9.61
N MET A 45 11.79 -7.89 9.12
CA MET A 45 10.47 -8.53 9.21
C MET A 45 10.41 -9.84 8.43
N ALA A 46 11.01 -9.88 7.23
CA ALA A 46 11.11 -11.10 6.44
C ALA A 46 11.89 -12.20 7.17
N SER A 47 12.98 -11.84 7.88
CA SER A 47 13.76 -12.79 8.67
C SER A 47 13.01 -13.40 9.86
N LEU A 48 11.98 -12.70 10.35
CA LEU A 48 11.12 -13.13 11.45
C LEU A 48 9.83 -13.82 10.96
N ASN A 49 9.72 -14.10 9.66
CA ASN A 49 8.51 -14.63 9.02
C ASN A 49 7.25 -13.80 9.28
N MET A 50 7.41 -12.50 9.55
CA MET A 50 6.29 -11.57 9.71
C MET A 50 5.72 -11.22 8.33
N GLN A 51 4.46 -11.58 8.10
CA GLN A 51 3.75 -11.24 6.87
C GLN A 51 3.10 -9.88 7.01
N HIS A 52 3.59 -8.89 6.26
CA HIS A 52 2.90 -7.62 6.09
C HIS A 52 1.87 -7.77 4.97
N ILE A 53 0.58 -7.74 5.31
CA ILE A 53 -0.51 -7.81 4.34
C ILE A 53 -0.81 -6.39 3.83
N THR A 54 -0.22 -6.00 2.70
CA THR A 54 -0.44 -4.67 2.08
C THR A 54 -1.67 -4.63 1.19
N GLU A 55 -2.04 -5.77 0.62
CA GLU A 55 -3.22 -5.94 -0.23
C GLU A 55 -4.10 -7.06 0.32
N PRO A 56 -5.42 -7.04 0.07
CA PRO A 56 -6.32 -8.11 0.51
C PRO A 56 -5.87 -9.45 -0.06
N THR A 57 -5.36 -10.33 0.79
CA THR A 57 -5.02 -11.71 0.43
C THR A 57 -5.98 -12.68 1.09
N ALA A 58 -6.17 -13.85 0.48
CA ALA A 58 -6.99 -14.89 1.07
C ALA A 58 -6.35 -15.39 2.38
N ALA A 59 -7.14 -15.42 3.46
CA ALA A 59 -6.69 -16.01 4.72
C ALA A 59 -6.26 -17.47 4.50
N PRO A 60 -5.06 -17.87 4.98
CA PRO A 60 -4.59 -19.25 4.88
C PRO A 60 -5.58 -20.21 5.54
N ASP A 61 -5.77 -21.38 4.94
CA ASP A 61 -6.59 -22.42 5.57
C ASP A 61 -5.81 -23.06 6.74
N PHE A 62 -6.53 -23.36 7.82
CA PHE A 62 -5.98 -24.04 8.98
C PHE A 62 -7.03 -24.96 9.60
N GLU A 63 -6.56 -25.98 10.31
CA GLU A 63 -7.40 -26.88 11.11
C GLU A 63 -6.96 -26.80 12.56
N LEU A 64 -7.90 -26.58 13.47
CA LEU A 64 -7.65 -26.56 14.91
C LEU A 64 -8.61 -27.48 15.64
N ALA A 65 -8.16 -28.02 16.77
CA ALA A 65 -9.03 -28.69 17.71
C ALA A 65 -9.75 -27.63 18.57
N THR A 66 -11.05 -27.79 18.76
CA THR A 66 -11.81 -27.03 19.75
C THR A 66 -11.44 -27.48 21.16
N VAL A 67 -11.90 -26.75 22.16
CA VAL A 67 -11.78 -27.12 23.59
C VAL A 67 -12.38 -28.51 23.87
N THR A 68 -13.36 -28.94 23.08
CA THR A 68 -13.99 -30.26 23.17
C THR A 68 -13.31 -31.35 22.33
N GLY A 69 -12.20 -31.04 21.67
CA GLY A 69 -11.43 -31.98 20.84
C GLY A 69 -11.97 -32.18 19.41
N LYS A 70 -13.02 -31.47 19.01
CA LYS A 70 -13.53 -31.52 17.63
C LYS A 70 -12.60 -30.74 16.70
N LYS A 71 -12.30 -31.28 15.52
CA LYS A 71 -11.56 -30.57 14.48
C LYS A 71 -12.47 -29.60 13.73
N VAL A 72 -11.99 -28.39 13.50
CA VAL A 72 -12.67 -27.33 12.74
C VAL A 72 -11.68 -26.72 11.75
N ARG A 73 -12.11 -26.54 10.49
CA ARG A 73 -11.33 -25.87 9.44
C ARG A 73 -11.88 -24.49 9.10
N LEU A 74 -11.01 -23.54 8.77
CA LEU A 74 -11.43 -22.20 8.35
C LEU A 74 -12.24 -22.26 7.03
N SER A 75 -11.86 -23.16 6.12
CA SER A 75 -12.55 -23.39 4.85
C SER A 75 -14.02 -23.82 4.97
N GLU A 76 -14.44 -24.37 6.11
CA GLU A 76 -15.85 -24.71 6.36
C GLU A 76 -16.76 -23.47 6.47
N TYR A 77 -16.19 -22.29 6.72
CA TYR A 77 -16.92 -21.03 6.90
C TYR A 77 -16.90 -20.11 5.67
N ARG A 78 -16.45 -20.58 4.51
CA ARG A 78 -16.47 -19.80 3.27
C ARG A 78 -17.90 -19.31 2.95
N GLY A 79 -18.01 -18.10 2.43
CA GLY A 79 -19.30 -17.44 2.16
C GLY A 79 -19.94 -16.75 3.36
N LYS A 80 -19.31 -16.82 4.55
CA LYS A 80 -19.72 -16.08 5.75
C LYS A 80 -18.64 -15.10 6.16
N ALA A 81 -19.04 -13.94 6.68
CA ALA A 81 -18.12 -13.05 7.37
C ALA A 81 -17.75 -13.67 8.72
N VAL A 82 -16.45 -13.83 8.98
CA VAL A 82 -15.93 -14.46 10.21
C VAL A 82 -14.90 -13.53 10.83
N LEU A 83 -15.05 -13.28 12.14
CA LEU A 83 -14.06 -12.57 12.95
C LEU A 83 -13.25 -13.59 13.75
N LEU A 84 -11.94 -13.65 13.54
CA LEU A 84 -11.01 -14.47 14.33
C LEU A 84 -10.46 -13.63 15.48
N SER A 85 -10.70 -14.09 16.71
CA SER A 85 -10.13 -13.51 17.92
C SER A 85 -9.07 -14.45 18.48
N PHE A 86 -7.82 -14.00 18.51
CA PHE A 86 -6.69 -14.74 19.07
C PHE A 86 -6.42 -14.27 20.50
N TRP A 87 -6.46 -15.19 21.46
CA TRP A 87 -6.24 -14.91 22.87
C TRP A 87 -5.64 -16.14 23.57
N ALA A 88 -5.11 -15.94 24.77
CA ALA A 88 -4.62 -17.00 25.63
C ALA A 88 -4.71 -16.56 27.10
N THR A 89 -4.73 -17.52 28.04
CA THR A 89 -5.05 -17.32 29.46
C THR A 89 -3.89 -16.91 30.36
N TRP A 90 -2.70 -16.69 29.79
CA TRP A 90 -1.48 -16.40 30.58
C TRP A 90 -1.61 -15.11 31.40
#